data_AF-A0A927SB58-F1
#
_entry.id   AF-A0A927SB58-F1
#
_cell.length_a   1.000
_cell.length_b   1.000
_cell.length_c   1.000
_cell.angle_alpha   90.00
_cell.angle_beta   90.00
_cell.angle_gamma   90.00
#
_symmetry.space_group_name_H-M   'P 1'
#
loop_
_entity.id
_entity.type
_entity.pdbx_description
1 polymer ?
#
loop_
_entity_poly.entity_id
_entity_poly.type
_entity_poly.pdbx_seq_one_letter_code
_entity_poly.pdbx_strand_id
1 'polypeptide(L)'
;MHLYYAIPEDIDAWMRLVTRVRWNFPGLDTEEGLSDYGNTVLKFMKKRQAICVKENGVIVGVMLFSRGRNMICCLAVSPDFRRRGAASILMNEALKELDRTKEISVSTFRAEDKKGLAPRALYEKYGFVPDALIMEMGYPNQKYVLHPEGAERKARQTAINRMVQAISEILSDAVPSIYIYGSAAVDDFRLGWSDIDLFVLTEKAISEGQAKRLLHLRQDLQNENPGNPYYRLFEGGMLSADMFFENHSGRAVYWGTRGERICEKYDLDAFGRMQLFQNSVHLYGKDVRDQIKSPEFSELFEGVKRHHETIRDYAHTTGRSLYTFGWMLDIARCIYTLRTGEIISKTKAAEWAIENHLCPDEDALLFALDVRKNPPEKKKDQKVFDFAETMAGAIHRFNDVLGVEIIASYGYNGGKHEKLQSGVCEKQL
;
A
#
# COMPACT_ATOMS: atom_id res chain seq x y z
N MET A 1 29.99 -16.13 -22.02
CA MET A 1 29.55 -15.84 -20.64
C MET A 1 28.75 -17.03 -20.12
N HIS A 2 29.07 -17.54 -18.94
CA HIS A 2 28.39 -18.68 -18.33
C HIS A 2 27.95 -18.34 -16.91
N LEU A 3 26.80 -18.87 -16.49
CA LEU A 3 26.22 -18.71 -15.16
C LEU A 3 26.82 -19.73 -14.18
N TYR A 4 27.06 -19.32 -12.94
CA TYR A 4 27.49 -20.16 -11.84
C TYR A 4 26.75 -19.76 -10.55
N TYR A 5 26.47 -20.75 -9.70
CA TYR A 5 26.19 -20.48 -8.29
C TYR A 5 27.50 -20.20 -7.58
N ALA A 6 27.61 -19.02 -6.98
CA ALA A 6 28.84 -18.61 -6.34
C ALA A 6 29.01 -19.35 -5.01
N ILE A 7 30.24 -19.77 -4.74
CA ILE A 7 30.65 -20.46 -3.51
C ILE A 7 31.54 -19.54 -2.67
N PRO A 8 31.79 -19.82 -1.38
CA PRO A 8 32.62 -18.96 -0.53
C PRO A 8 33.98 -18.61 -1.12
N GLU A 9 34.60 -19.51 -1.89
CA GLU A 9 35.88 -19.32 -2.57
C GLU A 9 35.82 -18.23 -3.67
N ASP A 10 34.63 -17.90 -4.17
CA ASP A 10 34.43 -16.82 -5.14
C ASP A 10 34.37 -15.42 -4.50
N ILE A 11 34.38 -15.31 -3.16
CA ILE A 11 34.11 -14.04 -2.46
C ILE A 11 35.06 -12.92 -2.88
N ASP A 12 36.36 -13.20 -3.00
CA ASP A 12 37.33 -12.17 -3.38
C ASP A 12 37.09 -11.67 -4.81
N ALA A 13 36.73 -12.58 -5.73
CA ALA A 13 36.40 -12.23 -7.11
C ALA A 13 35.09 -11.44 -7.19
N TRP A 14 34.10 -11.82 -6.38
CA TRP A 14 32.82 -11.11 -6.25
C TRP A 14 33.04 -9.70 -5.74
N MET A 15 33.78 -9.55 -4.64
CA MET A 15 34.05 -8.26 -4.02
C MET A 15 34.89 -7.35 -4.91
N ARG A 16 35.83 -7.90 -5.71
CA ARG A 16 36.53 -7.11 -6.75
C ARG A 16 35.57 -6.43 -7.73
N LEU A 17 34.54 -7.14 -8.20
CA LEU A 17 33.52 -6.53 -9.06
C LEU A 17 32.72 -5.47 -8.31
N VAL A 18 32.24 -5.79 -7.11
CA VAL A 18 31.41 -4.89 -6.29
C VAL A 18 32.15 -3.59 -5.97
N THR A 19 33.42 -3.67 -5.55
CA THR A 19 34.26 -2.49 -5.32
C THR A 19 34.38 -1.60 -6.55
N ARG A 20 34.47 -2.18 -7.76
CA ARG A 20 34.54 -1.43 -9.02
C ARG A 20 33.24 -0.68 -9.35
N VAL A 21 32.11 -1.18 -8.88
CA VAL A 21 30.78 -0.59 -9.13
C VAL A 21 30.16 0.10 -7.92
N ARG A 22 30.86 0.16 -6.78
CA ARG A 22 30.33 0.63 -5.49
C ARG A 22 29.72 2.02 -5.53
N TRP A 23 30.22 2.91 -6.39
CA TRP A 23 29.67 4.26 -6.60
C TRP A 23 28.19 4.26 -7.07
N ASN A 24 27.72 3.14 -7.63
CA ASN A 24 26.33 2.95 -8.03
C ASN A 24 25.44 2.37 -6.93
N PHE A 25 25.95 2.00 -5.76
CA PHE A 25 25.18 1.30 -4.72
C PHE A 25 25.24 2.09 -3.41
N PRO A 26 24.11 2.67 -2.96
CA PRO A 26 24.05 3.31 -1.65
C PRO A 26 24.41 2.33 -0.53
N GLY A 27 25.19 2.77 0.45
CA GLY A 27 25.63 1.96 1.58
C GLY A 27 26.87 1.10 1.31
N LEU A 28 27.44 1.12 0.10
CA LEU A 28 28.72 0.46 -0.23
C LEU A 28 29.88 1.45 -0.40
N ASP A 29 29.67 2.70 0.01
CA ASP A 29 30.62 3.80 -0.07
C ASP A 29 31.64 3.81 1.09
N THR A 30 31.37 3.07 2.17
CA THR A 30 32.28 2.90 3.31
C THR A 30 32.91 1.50 3.33
N GLU A 31 34.07 1.38 3.98
CA GLU A 31 34.72 0.07 4.18
C GLU A 31 33.88 -0.86 5.08
N GLU A 32 33.20 -0.29 6.08
CA GLU A 32 32.23 -1.02 6.91
C GLU A 32 31.08 -1.59 6.07
N GLY A 33 30.47 -0.77 5.21
CA GLY A 33 29.40 -1.21 4.32
C GLY A 33 29.83 -2.30 3.32
N LEU A 34 31.07 -2.22 2.81
CA LEU A 34 31.64 -3.28 1.97
C LEU A 34 31.87 -4.59 2.75
N SER A 35 32.36 -4.50 3.98
CA SER A 35 32.55 -5.65 4.88
C SER A 35 31.22 -6.33 5.20
N ASP A 36 30.20 -5.55 5.57
CA ASP A 36 28.85 -6.04 5.86
C ASP A 36 28.17 -6.68 4.66
N TYR A 37 28.36 -6.08 3.48
CA TYR A 37 27.91 -6.68 2.23
C TYR A 37 28.63 -8.00 1.95
N GLY A 38 29.96 -8.07 2.13
CA GLY A 38 30.73 -9.32 1.98
C GLY A 38 30.23 -10.43 2.89
N ASN A 39 29.97 -10.12 4.16
CA ASN A 39 29.37 -11.04 5.13
C ASN A 39 27.98 -11.52 4.68
N THR A 40 27.19 -10.64 4.08
CA THR A 40 25.88 -10.98 3.52
C THR A 40 26.02 -11.90 2.31
N VAL A 41 26.93 -11.62 1.38
CA VAL A 41 27.21 -12.48 0.21
C VAL A 41 27.57 -13.89 0.65
N LEU A 42 28.47 -14.05 1.63
CA LEU A 42 28.86 -15.36 2.16
C LEU A 42 27.67 -16.14 2.73
N LYS A 43 26.76 -15.47 3.46
CA LYS A 43 25.52 -16.09 3.94
C LYS A 43 24.62 -16.57 2.78
N PHE A 44 24.52 -15.79 1.71
CA PHE A 44 23.73 -16.15 0.52
C PHE A 44 24.38 -17.29 -0.28
N MET A 45 25.71 -17.30 -0.42
CA MET A 45 26.45 -18.41 -1.06
C MET A 45 26.17 -19.74 -0.34
N LYS A 46 26.25 -19.75 1.00
CA LYS A 46 25.94 -20.94 1.82
C LYS A 46 24.51 -21.46 1.62
N LYS A 47 23.56 -20.59 1.27
CA LYS A 47 22.17 -20.94 0.99
C LYS A 47 21.89 -21.23 -0.49
N ARG A 48 22.93 -21.23 -1.35
CA ARG A 48 22.80 -21.33 -2.82
C ARG A 48 21.88 -20.24 -3.38
N GLN A 49 22.10 -19.00 -2.95
CA GLN A 49 21.28 -17.81 -3.25
C GLN A 49 22.10 -16.64 -3.83
N ALA A 50 23.38 -16.90 -4.11
CA ALA A 50 24.29 -16.01 -4.80
C ALA A 50 24.65 -16.63 -6.15
N ILE A 51 24.40 -15.92 -7.24
CA ILE A 51 24.75 -16.35 -8.60
C ILE A 51 25.64 -15.31 -9.27
N CYS A 52 26.54 -15.76 -10.13
CA CYS A 52 27.43 -14.91 -10.88
C CYS A 52 27.53 -15.37 -12.34
N VAL A 53 27.90 -14.44 -13.22
CA VAL A 53 28.25 -14.71 -14.60
C VAL A 53 29.76 -14.54 -14.74
N LYS A 54 30.43 -15.55 -15.29
CA LYS A 54 31.86 -15.52 -15.57
C LYS A 54 32.14 -15.48 -17.08
N GLU A 55 33.15 -14.73 -17.47
CA GLU A 55 33.75 -14.73 -18.82
C GLU A 55 35.27 -14.85 -18.67
N ASN A 56 35.87 -15.86 -19.32
CA ASN A 56 37.30 -16.19 -19.21
C ASN A 56 37.78 -16.31 -17.74
N GLY A 57 36.96 -16.94 -16.88
CA GLY A 57 37.25 -17.12 -15.46
C GLY A 57 37.00 -15.88 -14.57
N VAL A 58 36.71 -14.71 -15.16
CA VAL A 58 36.47 -13.46 -14.43
C VAL A 58 34.99 -13.26 -14.16
N ILE A 59 34.61 -12.90 -12.94
CA ILE A 59 33.23 -12.52 -12.59
C ILE A 59 32.90 -11.16 -13.23
N VAL A 60 31.91 -11.14 -14.12
CA VAL A 60 31.48 -9.96 -14.87
C VAL A 60 30.08 -9.48 -14.48
N GLY A 61 29.33 -10.30 -13.74
CA GLY A 61 28.03 -9.94 -13.17
C GLY A 61 27.70 -10.80 -11.96
N VAL A 62 26.95 -10.24 -11.03
CA VAL A 62 26.58 -10.87 -9.76
C VAL A 62 25.13 -10.56 -9.41
N MET A 63 24.45 -11.49 -8.74
CA MET A 63 23.11 -11.28 -8.22
C MET A 63 22.89 -12.06 -6.92
N LEU A 64 22.25 -11.41 -5.95
CA LEU A 64 21.70 -12.03 -4.75
C LEU A 64 20.18 -12.07 -4.85
N PHE A 65 19.57 -13.20 -4.48
CA PHE A 65 18.11 -13.33 -4.40
C PHE A 65 17.69 -14.08 -3.13
N SER A 66 16.55 -13.70 -2.56
CA SER A 66 15.99 -14.32 -1.36
C SER A 66 14.77 -15.18 -1.70
N ARG A 67 14.87 -16.51 -1.58
CA ARG A 67 13.70 -17.42 -1.67
C ARG A 67 12.72 -17.15 -0.53
N GLY A 68 13.23 -16.96 0.70
CA GLY A 68 12.40 -16.73 1.89
C GLY A 68 11.63 -15.41 1.86
N ARG A 69 12.21 -14.34 1.27
CA ARG A 69 11.52 -13.04 1.09
C ARG A 69 10.91 -12.87 -0.31
N ASN A 70 11.04 -13.88 -1.17
CA ASN A 70 10.68 -13.86 -2.58
C ASN A 70 11.12 -12.56 -3.30
N MET A 71 12.41 -12.23 -3.27
CA MET A 71 12.89 -10.96 -3.80
C MET A 71 14.28 -11.04 -4.43
N ILE A 72 14.58 -10.11 -5.33
CA ILE A 72 15.95 -9.84 -5.80
C ILE A 72 16.56 -8.81 -4.83
N CYS A 73 17.71 -9.14 -4.26
CA CYS A 73 18.36 -8.33 -3.23
C CYS A 73 19.48 -7.45 -3.77
N CYS A 74 20.18 -7.90 -4.82
CA CYS A 74 21.27 -7.15 -5.42
C CYS A 74 21.47 -7.64 -6.86
N LEU A 75 21.77 -6.73 -7.78
CA LEU A 75 22.20 -7.04 -9.14
C LEU A 75 23.27 -6.05 -9.55
N ALA A 76 24.44 -6.54 -9.96
CA ALA A 76 25.48 -5.71 -10.52
C ALA A 76 26.11 -6.37 -11.75
N VAL A 77 26.44 -5.56 -12.75
CA VAL A 77 27.18 -5.97 -13.95
C VAL A 77 28.31 -5.00 -14.19
N SER A 78 29.49 -5.56 -14.48
CA SER A 78 30.70 -4.81 -14.83
C SER A 78 30.40 -3.82 -15.96
N PRO A 79 30.84 -2.55 -15.88
CA PRO A 79 30.62 -1.56 -16.93
C PRO A 79 31.01 -2.05 -18.33
N ASP A 80 32.13 -2.76 -18.44
CA ASP A 80 32.69 -3.27 -19.71
C ASP A 80 31.84 -4.40 -20.32
N PHE A 81 30.92 -4.99 -19.54
CA PHE A 81 30.07 -6.13 -19.93
C PHE A 81 28.58 -5.77 -19.96
N ARG A 82 28.24 -4.48 -19.80
CA ARG A 82 26.86 -3.99 -19.95
C ARG A 82 26.40 -4.14 -21.40
N ARG A 83 25.10 -4.36 -21.59
CA ARG A 83 24.46 -4.59 -22.90
C ARG A 83 24.96 -5.83 -23.67
N ARG A 84 25.67 -6.74 -23.01
CA ARG A 84 26.10 -8.03 -23.58
C ARG A 84 25.28 -9.23 -23.09
N GLY A 85 24.25 -9.01 -22.28
CA GLY A 85 23.31 -10.06 -21.82
C GLY A 85 23.59 -10.64 -20.42
N ALA A 86 24.67 -10.25 -19.73
CA ALA A 86 25.00 -10.75 -18.38
C ALA A 86 23.85 -10.59 -17.37
N ALA A 87 23.21 -9.41 -17.32
CA ALA A 87 22.06 -9.18 -16.44
C ALA A 87 20.87 -10.08 -16.79
N SER A 88 20.65 -10.36 -18.07
CA SER A 88 19.55 -11.22 -18.51
C SER A 88 19.76 -12.68 -18.13
N ILE A 89 21.02 -13.15 -18.18
CA ILE A 89 21.39 -14.49 -17.68
C ILE A 89 21.08 -14.60 -16.19
N LEU A 90 21.46 -13.61 -15.38
CA LEU A 90 21.21 -13.59 -13.94
C LEU A 90 19.70 -13.53 -13.63
N MET A 91 18.96 -12.63 -14.28
CA MET A 91 17.50 -12.49 -14.10
C MET A 91 16.75 -13.77 -14.45
N ASN A 92 17.08 -14.39 -15.59
CA ASN A 92 16.44 -15.63 -16.02
C ASN A 92 16.65 -16.76 -15.01
N GLU A 93 17.81 -16.84 -14.37
CA GLU A 93 18.05 -17.85 -13.34
C GLU A 93 17.31 -17.54 -12.05
N ALA A 94 17.42 -16.31 -11.54
CA ALA A 94 16.76 -15.94 -10.28
C ALA A 94 15.24 -16.14 -10.35
N LEU A 95 14.60 -15.82 -11.49
CA LEU A 95 13.17 -16.02 -11.66
C LEU A 95 12.74 -17.50 -11.76
N LYS A 96 13.65 -18.45 -12.01
CA LYS A 96 13.36 -19.89 -11.88
C LYS A 96 13.40 -20.35 -10.43
N GLU A 97 14.22 -19.69 -9.62
CA GLU A 97 14.46 -20.04 -8.22
C GLU A 97 13.48 -19.35 -7.25
N LEU A 98 12.79 -18.31 -7.71
CA LEU A 98 11.78 -17.55 -6.96
C LEU A 98 10.36 -18.07 -7.25
N ASP A 99 9.48 -17.93 -6.26
CA ASP A 99 8.10 -18.41 -6.32
C ASP A 99 7.23 -17.44 -7.12
N ARG A 100 6.98 -17.78 -8.39
CA ARG A 100 6.17 -16.98 -9.31
C ARG A 100 4.67 -17.02 -9.03
N THR A 101 4.22 -17.84 -8.07
CA THR A 101 2.83 -17.83 -7.59
C THR A 101 2.57 -16.71 -6.57
N LYS A 102 3.65 -16.08 -6.08
CA LYS A 102 3.64 -14.94 -5.17
C LYS A 102 4.31 -13.73 -5.82
N GLU A 103 4.10 -12.57 -5.23
CA GLU A 103 4.79 -11.36 -5.65
C GLU A 103 6.29 -11.49 -5.45
N ILE A 104 7.05 -11.16 -6.50
CA ILE A 104 8.50 -11.05 -6.45
C ILE A 104 8.86 -9.58 -6.43
N SER A 105 9.64 -9.14 -5.45
CA SER A 105 10.00 -7.73 -5.31
C SER A 105 11.47 -7.44 -5.58
N VAL A 106 11.78 -6.19 -5.91
CA VAL A 106 13.13 -5.64 -5.98
C VAL A 106 13.08 -4.16 -5.66
N SER A 107 14.08 -3.65 -4.95
CA SER A 107 14.27 -2.21 -4.76
C SER A 107 15.21 -1.68 -5.84
N THR A 108 14.86 -0.56 -6.45
CA THR A 108 15.69 0.13 -7.45
C THR A 108 15.58 1.64 -7.29
N PHE A 109 16.44 2.40 -7.94
CA PHE A 109 16.38 3.86 -7.91
C PHE A 109 15.07 4.41 -8.49
N ARG A 110 14.68 5.59 -8.01
CA ARG A 110 13.51 6.33 -8.49
C ARG A 110 13.72 6.86 -9.91
N ALA A 111 12.65 7.35 -10.55
CA ALA A 111 12.65 7.74 -11.96
C ALA A 111 13.54 8.96 -12.23
N GLU A 112 13.60 9.88 -11.26
CA GLU A 112 14.40 11.10 -11.28
C GLU A 112 15.90 10.86 -11.08
N ASP A 113 16.28 9.69 -10.57
CA ASP A 113 17.69 9.35 -10.36
C ASP A 113 18.31 8.78 -11.64
N LYS A 114 19.40 9.41 -12.09
CA LYS A 114 20.19 8.96 -13.25
C LYS A 114 20.72 7.53 -13.10
N LYS A 115 20.96 7.05 -11.87
CA LYS A 115 21.35 5.65 -11.59
C LYS A 115 20.22 4.66 -11.93
N GLY A 116 18.97 5.12 -11.95
CA GLY A 116 17.77 4.32 -12.21
C GLY A 116 17.53 3.93 -13.66
N LEU A 117 18.04 4.68 -14.63
CA LEU A 117 17.70 4.50 -16.05
C LEU A 117 17.89 3.05 -16.54
N ALA A 118 19.05 2.46 -16.28
CA ALA A 118 19.36 1.10 -16.72
C ALA A 118 18.64 0.00 -15.90
N PRO A 119 18.67 -0.01 -14.55
CA PRO A 119 18.01 -1.06 -13.78
C PRO A 119 16.48 -1.02 -13.91
N ARG A 120 15.83 0.16 -13.97
CA ARG A 120 14.38 0.27 -14.17
C ARG A 120 13.96 -0.35 -15.51
N ALA A 121 14.62 0.04 -16.60
CA ALA A 121 14.34 -0.51 -17.93
C ALA A 121 14.54 -2.04 -17.98
N LEU A 122 15.53 -2.57 -17.22
CA LEU A 122 15.72 -4.01 -17.09
C LEU A 122 14.53 -4.66 -16.37
N TYR A 123 14.13 -4.17 -15.20
CA TYR A 123 13.03 -4.77 -14.44
C TYR A 123 11.69 -4.68 -15.19
N GLU A 124 11.42 -3.56 -15.85
CA GLU A 124 10.23 -3.36 -16.70
C GLU A 124 10.19 -4.35 -17.87
N LYS A 125 11.33 -4.62 -18.51
CA LYS A 125 11.45 -5.66 -19.54
C LYS A 125 11.04 -7.05 -19.01
N TYR A 126 11.28 -7.34 -17.74
CA TYR A 126 10.87 -8.58 -17.09
C TYR A 126 9.44 -8.55 -16.53
N GLY A 127 8.70 -7.47 -16.76
CA GLY A 127 7.30 -7.32 -16.36
C GLY A 127 7.10 -6.87 -14.91
N PHE A 128 8.16 -6.44 -14.23
CA PHE A 128 8.01 -5.75 -12.94
C PHE A 128 7.34 -4.39 -13.16
N VAL A 129 6.45 -4.04 -12.23
CA VAL A 129 5.70 -2.79 -12.23
C VAL A 129 6.20 -1.91 -11.09
N PRO A 130 6.39 -0.58 -11.30
CA PRO A 130 6.70 0.34 -10.22
C PRO A 130 5.59 0.35 -9.15
N ASP A 131 5.99 0.38 -7.89
CA ASP A 131 5.12 0.39 -6.71
C ASP A 131 5.59 1.53 -5.78
N ALA A 132 5.50 1.35 -4.47
CA ALA A 132 5.85 2.29 -3.42
C ALA A 132 7.22 2.97 -3.60
N LEU A 133 7.27 4.28 -3.41
CA LEU A 133 8.49 5.01 -3.09
C LEU A 133 8.91 4.68 -1.66
N ILE A 134 10.17 4.34 -1.48
CA ILE A 134 10.73 3.88 -0.20
C ILE A 134 12.06 4.57 0.09
N MET A 135 12.51 4.44 1.34
CA MET A 135 13.88 4.75 1.76
C MET A 135 14.56 3.44 2.13
N GLU A 136 15.71 3.16 1.55
CA GLU A 136 16.48 1.95 1.84
C GLU A 136 17.96 2.30 1.95
N MET A 137 18.60 1.87 3.06
CA MET A 137 19.97 2.26 3.39
C MET A 137 20.23 3.78 3.33
N GLY A 138 19.24 4.57 3.79
CA GLY A 138 19.31 6.04 3.75
C GLY A 138 19.17 6.66 2.36
N TYR A 139 18.81 5.88 1.33
CA TYR A 139 18.72 6.34 -0.05
C TYR A 139 17.29 6.26 -0.62
N PRO A 140 16.84 7.26 -1.40
CA PRO A 140 15.54 7.22 -2.08
C PRO A 140 15.49 6.13 -3.15
N ASN A 141 14.63 5.13 -2.92
CA ASN A 141 14.39 4.04 -3.85
C ASN A 141 12.89 3.96 -4.20
N GLN A 142 12.58 3.10 -5.15
CA GLN A 142 11.25 2.66 -5.52
C GLN A 142 11.22 1.13 -5.53
N LYS A 143 10.21 0.57 -4.88
CA LYS A 143 9.91 -0.85 -4.96
C LYS A 143 9.32 -1.16 -6.33
N TYR A 144 9.79 -2.25 -6.93
CA TYR A 144 9.27 -2.83 -8.14
C TYR A 144 8.74 -4.23 -7.82
N VAL A 145 7.59 -4.58 -8.39
CA VAL A 145 6.92 -5.85 -8.11
C VAL A 145 6.58 -6.58 -9.41
N LEU A 146 7.04 -7.81 -9.51
CA LEU A 146 6.55 -8.78 -10.49
C LEU A 146 5.43 -9.56 -9.83
N HIS A 147 4.20 -9.32 -10.31
CA HIS A 147 3.02 -10.00 -9.80
C HIS A 147 2.86 -11.39 -10.43
N PRO A 148 2.18 -12.31 -9.73
CA PRO A 148 1.75 -13.58 -10.31
C PRO A 148 0.95 -13.38 -11.60
N GLU A 149 1.00 -14.37 -12.49
CA GLU A 149 0.22 -14.35 -13.72
C GLU A 149 -1.28 -14.30 -13.40
N GLY A 150 -2.01 -13.43 -14.10
CA GLY A 150 -3.45 -13.23 -13.87
C GLY A 150 -3.82 -12.48 -12.58
N ALA A 151 -2.86 -12.03 -11.77
CA ALA A 151 -3.15 -11.32 -10.53
C ALA A 151 -3.84 -9.96 -10.81
N GLU A 152 -5.02 -9.77 -10.21
CA GLU A 152 -5.79 -8.53 -10.24
C GLU A 152 -4.95 -7.32 -9.80
N ARG A 153 -4.10 -7.50 -8.77
CA ARG A 153 -3.26 -6.44 -8.21
C ARG A 153 -2.34 -5.79 -9.24
N LYS A 154 -1.89 -6.53 -10.27
CA LYS A 154 -1.07 -5.96 -11.35
C LYS A 154 -1.84 -4.90 -12.14
N ALA A 155 -3.09 -5.21 -12.51
CA ALA A 155 -3.93 -4.31 -13.27
C ALA A 155 -4.29 -3.07 -12.45
N ARG A 156 -4.61 -3.27 -11.15
CA ARG A 156 -4.81 -2.19 -10.19
C ARG A 156 -3.59 -1.29 -10.04
N GLN A 157 -2.40 -1.85 -9.82
CA GLN A 157 -1.16 -1.09 -9.69
C GLN A 157 -0.84 -0.32 -10.98
N THR A 158 -1.11 -0.90 -12.14
CA THR A 158 -0.96 -0.20 -13.43
C THR A 158 -1.87 1.01 -13.53
N ALA A 159 -3.14 0.89 -13.09
CA ALA A 159 -4.08 2.01 -13.07
C ALA A 159 -3.67 3.10 -12.06
N ILE A 160 -3.17 2.70 -10.88
CA ILE A 160 -2.58 3.61 -9.88
C ILE A 160 -1.43 4.39 -10.50
N ASN A 161 -0.48 3.72 -11.15
CA ASN A 161 0.67 4.39 -11.77
C ASN A 161 0.24 5.41 -12.85
N ARG A 162 -0.75 5.06 -13.69
CA ARG A 162 -1.30 5.99 -14.70
C ARG A 162 -2.00 7.19 -14.07
N MET A 163 -2.78 6.97 -13.01
CA MET A 163 -3.46 8.05 -12.28
C MET A 163 -2.43 8.98 -11.62
N VAL A 164 -1.44 8.43 -10.92
CA VAL A 164 -0.34 9.19 -10.29
C VAL A 164 0.40 10.02 -11.32
N GLN A 165 0.74 9.44 -12.46
CA GLN A 165 1.38 10.16 -13.56
C GLN A 165 0.52 11.34 -14.02
N ALA A 166 -0.75 11.12 -14.34
CA ALA A 166 -1.63 12.17 -14.85
C ALA A 166 -1.83 13.31 -13.82
N ILE A 167 -1.99 12.98 -12.53
CA ILE A 167 -2.08 13.97 -11.45
C ILE A 167 -0.76 14.76 -11.35
N SER A 168 0.38 14.07 -11.39
CA SER A 168 1.70 14.73 -11.31
C SER A 168 1.95 15.70 -12.47
N GLU A 169 1.48 15.36 -13.67
CA GLU A 169 1.55 16.23 -14.86
C GLU A 169 0.61 17.42 -14.76
N ILE A 170 -0.59 17.25 -14.20
CA ILE A 170 -1.52 18.37 -13.96
C ILE A 170 -0.96 19.31 -12.90
N LEU A 171 -0.41 18.76 -11.82
CA LEU A 171 0.03 19.51 -10.64
C LEU A 171 1.51 19.88 -10.67
N SER A 172 2.22 19.75 -11.80
CA SER A 172 3.68 19.94 -11.89
C SER A 172 4.16 21.24 -11.22
N ASP A 173 3.46 22.34 -11.47
CA ASP A 173 3.82 23.67 -10.95
C ASP A 173 3.50 23.86 -9.46
N ALA A 174 2.58 23.02 -8.95
CA ALA A 174 2.15 23.00 -7.56
C ALA A 174 3.00 22.08 -6.67
N VAL A 175 3.93 21.31 -7.26
CA VAL A 175 4.86 20.40 -6.57
C VAL A 175 4.10 19.38 -5.71
N PRO A 176 3.49 18.35 -6.32
CA PRO A 176 2.60 17.43 -5.64
C PRO A 176 3.37 16.33 -4.91
N SER A 177 2.79 15.88 -3.80
CA SER A 177 3.14 14.66 -3.07
C SER A 177 1.89 13.78 -3.04
N ILE A 178 2.01 12.55 -3.53
CA ILE A 178 0.84 11.68 -3.79
C ILE A 178 0.95 10.41 -2.95
N TYR A 179 -0.16 10.10 -2.27
CA TYR A 179 -0.30 8.96 -1.38
C TYR A 179 -1.55 8.17 -1.71
N ILE A 180 -1.50 6.86 -1.50
CA ILE A 180 -2.70 6.06 -1.32
C ILE A 180 -2.75 5.54 0.12
N TYR A 181 -3.96 5.35 0.62
CA TYR A 181 -4.20 4.76 1.94
C TYR A 181 -5.38 3.78 1.85
N GLY A 182 -5.95 3.43 3.00
CA GLY A 182 -7.12 2.55 3.05
C GLY A 182 -6.84 1.16 2.49
N SER A 183 -7.86 0.54 1.90
CA SER A 183 -7.82 -0.91 1.60
C SER A 183 -6.78 -1.29 0.54
N ALA A 184 -6.48 -0.38 -0.39
CA ALA A 184 -5.45 -0.57 -1.42
C ALA A 184 -4.02 -0.60 -0.85
N ALA A 185 -3.79 0.07 0.28
CA ALA A 185 -2.49 0.17 0.91
C ALA A 185 -2.19 -0.98 1.89
N VAL A 186 -3.22 -1.62 2.46
CA VAL A 186 -3.08 -2.68 3.50
C VAL A 186 -3.44 -4.09 3.01
N ASP A 187 -3.31 -4.34 1.70
CA ASP A 187 -3.61 -5.63 1.06
C ASP A 187 -5.03 -6.18 1.35
N ASP A 188 -6.01 -5.28 1.52
CA ASP A 188 -7.42 -5.65 1.74
C ASP A 188 -8.36 -5.15 0.62
N PHE A 189 -7.83 -4.61 -0.48
CA PHE A 189 -8.67 -4.17 -1.59
C PHE A 189 -9.46 -5.33 -2.22
N ARG A 190 -10.74 -5.09 -2.53
CA ARG A 190 -11.61 -6.05 -3.22
C ARG A 190 -12.31 -5.37 -4.39
N LEU A 191 -12.00 -5.84 -5.59
CA LEU A 191 -12.64 -5.33 -6.80
C LEU A 191 -14.16 -5.52 -6.72
N GLY A 192 -14.91 -4.44 -6.98
CA GLY A 192 -16.36 -4.43 -6.85
C GLY A 192 -16.89 -4.09 -5.46
N TRP A 193 -16.02 -3.83 -4.49
CA TRP A 193 -16.41 -3.34 -3.16
C TRP A 193 -15.58 -2.13 -2.74
N SER A 194 -14.27 -2.24 -2.87
CA SER A 194 -13.31 -1.25 -2.40
C SER A 194 -13.16 -0.09 -3.38
N ASP A 195 -12.97 1.08 -2.81
CA ASP A 195 -12.44 2.26 -3.46
C ASP A 195 -10.90 2.28 -3.38
N ILE A 196 -10.28 3.18 -4.13
CA ILE A 196 -8.84 3.47 -4.08
C ILE A 196 -8.68 4.86 -3.44
N ASP A 197 -8.43 4.84 -2.14
CA ASP A 197 -8.27 6.05 -1.34
C ASP A 197 -6.95 6.75 -1.68
N LEU A 198 -7.05 7.97 -2.19
CA LEU A 198 -5.96 8.81 -2.65
C LEU A 198 -5.91 10.10 -1.83
N PHE A 199 -4.70 10.55 -1.50
CA PHE A 199 -4.50 11.84 -0.88
C PHE A 199 -3.33 12.57 -1.55
N VAL A 200 -3.57 13.81 -1.96
CA VAL A 200 -2.57 14.63 -2.66
C VAL A 200 -2.35 15.93 -1.91
N LEU A 201 -1.09 16.18 -1.54
CA LEU A 201 -0.65 17.43 -0.95
C LEU A 201 0.22 18.19 -1.95
N THR A 202 -0.05 19.46 -2.17
CA THR A 202 0.81 20.34 -3.00
C THR A 202 1.56 21.35 -2.14
N GLU A 203 2.79 21.69 -2.52
CA GLU A 203 3.54 22.76 -1.83
C GLU A 203 2.93 24.14 -2.11
N LYS A 204 2.40 24.34 -3.32
CA LYS A 204 1.75 25.59 -3.73
C LYS A 204 0.25 25.40 -3.95
N ALA A 205 -0.50 26.49 -3.88
CA ALA A 205 -1.94 26.49 -4.13
C ALA A 205 -2.29 25.92 -5.52
N ILE A 206 -3.33 25.08 -5.57
CA ILE A 206 -3.85 24.53 -6.82
C ILE A 206 -4.55 25.67 -7.59
N SER A 207 -4.09 25.94 -8.82
CA SER A 207 -4.72 26.94 -9.68
C SER A 207 -6.11 26.51 -10.16
N GLU A 208 -6.93 27.45 -10.62
CA GLU A 208 -8.26 27.13 -11.16
C GLU A 208 -8.18 26.19 -12.37
N GLY A 209 -7.21 26.41 -13.27
CA GLY A 209 -6.99 25.56 -14.44
C GLY A 209 -6.62 24.12 -14.05
N GLN A 210 -5.74 23.95 -13.07
CA GLN A 210 -5.39 22.62 -12.55
C GLN A 210 -6.59 21.92 -11.90
N ALA A 211 -7.36 22.65 -11.07
CA ALA A 211 -8.52 22.08 -10.40
C ALA A 211 -9.60 21.62 -11.40
N LYS A 212 -9.87 22.39 -12.46
CA LYS A 212 -10.79 21.98 -13.54
C LYS A 212 -10.33 20.73 -14.27
N ARG A 213 -9.03 20.59 -14.52
CA ARG A 213 -8.46 19.38 -15.15
C ARG A 213 -8.57 18.17 -14.22
N LEU A 214 -8.26 18.33 -12.93
CA LEU A 214 -8.42 17.25 -11.95
C LEU A 214 -9.87 16.83 -11.78
N LEU A 215 -10.82 17.77 -11.86
CA LEU A 215 -12.24 17.48 -11.70
C LEU A 215 -12.72 16.40 -12.68
N HIS A 216 -12.26 16.45 -13.94
CA HIS A 216 -12.69 15.54 -15.01
C HIS A 216 -11.72 14.37 -15.27
N LEU A 217 -10.61 14.30 -14.55
CA LEU A 217 -9.52 13.35 -14.86
C LEU A 217 -9.97 11.88 -14.82
N ARG A 218 -10.82 11.50 -13.87
CA ARG A 218 -11.32 10.11 -13.78
C ARG A 218 -12.10 9.73 -15.04
N GLN A 219 -12.92 10.64 -15.56
CA GLN A 219 -13.70 10.44 -16.77
C GLN A 219 -12.82 10.44 -18.01
N ASP A 220 -11.84 11.34 -18.10
CA ASP A 220 -10.91 11.40 -19.22
C ASP A 220 -10.12 10.10 -19.36
N LEU A 221 -9.52 9.61 -18.27
CA LEU A 221 -8.78 8.34 -18.26
C LEU A 221 -9.68 7.13 -18.55
N GLN A 222 -10.93 7.17 -18.07
CA GLN A 222 -11.92 6.14 -18.38
C GLN A 222 -12.32 6.14 -19.86
N ASN A 223 -12.46 7.31 -20.48
CA ASN A 223 -12.79 7.43 -21.90
C ASN A 223 -11.61 6.98 -22.79
N GLU A 224 -10.37 7.27 -22.38
CA GLU A 224 -9.17 6.76 -23.02
C GLU A 224 -9.07 5.23 -22.93
N ASN A 225 -9.56 4.63 -21.84
CA ASN A 225 -9.48 3.19 -21.59
C ASN A 225 -10.81 2.63 -21.04
N PRO A 226 -11.85 2.48 -21.89
CA PRO A 226 -13.20 2.13 -21.43
C PRO A 226 -13.31 0.81 -20.66
N GLY A 227 -12.39 -0.13 -20.91
CA GLY A 227 -12.34 -1.43 -20.23
C GLY A 227 -11.64 -1.43 -18.86
N ASN A 228 -11.03 -0.31 -18.43
CA ASN A 228 -10.36 -0.24 -17.13
C ASN A 228 -11.40 -0.13 -16.00
N PRO A 229 -11.41 -1.02 -14.99
CA PRO A 229 -12.42 -1.01 -13.93
C PRO A 229 -12.06 -0.11 -12.74
N TYR A 230 -10.89 0.55 -12.73
CA TYR A 230 -10.31 1.19 -11.55
C TYR A 230 -10.44 2.71 -11.53
N TYR A 231 -10.43 3.40 -12.68
CA TYR A 231 -10.33 4.87 -12.68
C TYR A 231 -11.52 5.55 -11.97
N ARG A 232 -12.70 4.95 -12.01
CA ARG A 232 -13.87 5.43 -11.26
C ARG A 232 -13.84 5.13 -9.76
N LEU A 233 -12.95 4.24 -9.31
CA LEU A 233 -12.83 3.84 -7.90
C LEU A 233 -11.94 4.79 -7.10
N PHE A 234 -11.23 5.73 -7.73
CA PHE A 234 -10.41 6.69 -7.01
C PHE A 234 -11.28 7.66 -6.23
N GLU A 235 -11.02 7.78 -4.93
CA GLU A 235 -11.67 8.71 -4.00
C GLU A 235 -10.64 9.46 -3.17
N GLY A 236 -11.01 10.63 -2.68
CA GLY A 236 -10.21 11.42 -1.74
C GLY A 236 -10.05 12.88 -2.13
N GLY A 237 -9.04 13.51 -1.55
CA GLY A 237 -8.85 14.95 -1.61
C GLY A 237 -7.48 15.37 -2.12
N MET A 238 -7.46 16.51 -2.81
CA MET A 238 -6.27 17.17 -3.30
C MET A 238 -6.29 18.62 -2.85
N LEU A 239 -5.26 19.04 -2.10
CA LEU A 239 -5.17 20.37 -1.50
C LEU A 239 -3.71 20.73 -1.22
N SER A 240 -3.44 21.99 -0.93
CA SER A 240 -2.09 22.40 -0.54
C SER A 240 -1.76 22.06 0.92
N ALA A 241 -0.47 21.93 1.21
CA ALA A 241 0.03 21.56 2.53
C ALA A 241 -0.38 22.56 3.62
N ASP A 242 -0.40 23.87 3.31
CA ASP A 242 -0.85 24.92 4.22
C ASP A 242 -2.35 24.77 4.58
N MET A 243 -3.20 24.42 3.62
CA MET A 243 -4.61 24.11 3.89
C MET A 243 -4.75 22.93 4.85
N PHE A 244 -3.93 21.89 4.67
CA PHE A 244 -4.01 20.68 5.49
C PHE A 244 -3.43 20.86 6.91
N PHE A 245 -2.26 21.49 7.03
CA PHE A 245 -1.54 21.61 8.30
C PHE A 245 -1.93 22.86 9.11
N GLU A 246 -2.32 23.94 8.44
CA GLU A 246 -2.62 25.24 9.07
C GLU A 246 -4.12 25.59 9.03
N ASN A 247 -4.96 24.72 8.42
CA ASN A 247 -6.41 24.90 8.29
C ASN A 247 -6.82 26.19 7.55
N HIS A 248 -5.96 26.64 6.62
CA HIS A 248 -6.28 27.72 5.70
C HIS A 248 -7.36 27.30 4.70
N SER A 249 -8.19 28.26 4.29
CA SER A 249 -9.09 28.08 3.14
C SER A 249 -8.31 28.27 1.85
N GLY A 250 -8.67 27.52 0.82
CA GLY A 250 -7.99 27.60 -0.47
C GLY A 250 -8.77 26.86 -1.54
N ARG A 251 -8.08 26.22 -2.48
CA ARG A 251 -8.71 25.44 -3.54
C ARG A 251 -8.37 23.97 -3.37
N ALA A 252 -9.38 23.19 -3.04
CA ALA A 252 -9.30 21.74 -2.98
C ALA A 252 -10.15 21.09 -4.09
N VAL A 253 -9.71 19.92 -4.53
CA VAL A 253 -10.50 19.04 -5.41
C VAL A 253 -10.86 17.79 -4.62
N TYR A 254 -12.15 17.46 -4.62
CA TYR A 254 -12.69 16.28 -3.97
C TYR A 254 -13.24 15.31 -5.00
N TRP A 255 -12.92 14.03 -4.81
CA TRP A 255 -13.55 12.90 -5.49
C TRP A 255 -14.20 11.98 -4.45
N GLY A 256 -15.45 11.57 -4.68
CA GLY A 256 -16.05 10.51 -3.88
C GLY A 256 -17.36 9.97 -4.44
N THR A 257 -18.01 9.12 -3.66
CA THR A 257 -19.28 8.44 -4.02
C THR A 257 -20.42 9.41 -4.38
N ARG A 258 -20.44 10.61 -3.80
CA ARG A 258 -21.44 11.66 -4.08
C ARG A 258 -21.07 12.56 -5.27
N GLY A 259 -20.03 12.19 -6.03
CA GLY A 259 -19.52 12.93 -7.18
C GLY A 259 -18.21 13.66 -6.88
N GLU A 260 -17.81 14.49 -7.83
CA GLU A 260 -16.61 15.31 -7.77
C GLU A 260 -16.94 16.80 -7.65
N ARG A 261 -16.12 17.56 -6.92
CA ARG A 261 -16.30 19.01 -6.78
C ARG A 261 -14.99 19.73 -6.51
N ILE A 262 -14.94 21.00 -6.93
CA ILE A 262 -13.96 21.97 -6.44
C ILE A 262 -14.57 22.63 -5.20
N CYS A 263 -13.81 22.73 -4.11
CA CYS A 263 -14.29 23.24 -2.83
C CYS A 263 -13.23 24.09 -2.12
N GLU A 264 -13.68 24.91 -1.17
CA GLU A 264 -12.77 25.82 -0.44
C GLU A 264 -12.01 25.15 0.70
N LYS A 265 -12.53 24.02 1.17
CA LYS A 265 -11.97 23.19 2.24
C LYS A 265 -12.20 21.72 1.96
N TYR A 266 -11.24 20.90 2.37
CA TYR A 266 -11.36 19.45 2.41
C TYR A 266 -10.78 18.96 3.74
N ASP A 267 -11.62 18.31 4.54
CA ASP A 267 -11.22 17.74 5.82
C ASP A 267 -11.13 16.22 5.70
N LEU A 268 -9.92 15.70 5.90
CA LEU A 268 -9.73 14.27 6.11
C LEU A 268 -10.09 13.94 7.56
N ASP A 269 -11.04 13.02 7.77
CA ASP A 269 -11.49 12.65 9.11
C ASP A 269 -10.39 11.93 9.93
N ALA A 270 -10.66 11.71 11.22
CA ALA A 270 -9.69 11.09 12.13
C ALA A 270 -9.29 9.66 11.69
N PHE A 271 -10.20 8.88 11.10
CA PHE A 271 -9.90 7.53 10.60
C PHE A 271 -8.96 7.59 9.38
N GLY A 272 -9.28 8.44 8.42
CA GLY A 272 -8.47 8.69 7.23
C GLY A 272 -7.09 9.24 7.58
N ARG A 273 -7.00 10.21 8.53
CA ARG A 273 -5.72 10.73 9.03
C ARG A 273 -4.88 9.65 9.69
N MET A 274 -5.48 8.81 10.53
CA MET A 274 -4.77 7.70 11.18
C MET A 274 -4.29 6.66 10.16
N GLN A 275 -5.11 6.31 9.16
CA GLN A 275 -4.71 5.41 8.09
C GLN A 275 -3.61 6.02 7.21
N LEU A 276 -3.68 7.32 6.92
CA LEU A 276 -2.64 8.04 6.19
C LEU A 276 -1.32 8.07 6.97
N PHE A 277 -1.37 8.25 8.29
CA PHE A 277 -0.21 8.24 9.17
C PHE A 277 0.43 6.85 9.29
N GLN A 278 -0.36 5.80 9.53
CA GLN A 278 0.16 4.47 9.85
C GLN A 278 0.44 3.60 8.60
N ASN A 279 -0.41 3.70 7.59
CA ASN A 279 -0.57 2.65 6.57
C ASN A 279 -0.54 3.18 5.13
N SER A 280 -0.18 4.44 4.91
CA SER A 280 -0.14 4.97 3.55
C SER A 280 1.06 4.47 2.75
N VAL A 281 0.89 4.47 1.43
CA VAL A 281 1.95 4.22 0.47
C VAL A 281 2.27 5.53 -0.25
N HIS A 282 3.54 5.94 -0.19
CA HIS A 282 4.07 7.09 -0.92
C HIS A 282 4.31 6.71 -2.38
N LEU A 283 3.76 7.48 -3.32
CA LEU A 283 3.79 7.16 -4.76
C LEU A 283 4.49 8.21 -5.61
N TYR A 284 4.50 9.47 -5.17
CA TYR A 284 5.15 10.56 -5.93
C TYR A 284 5.55 11.72 -5.02
N GLY A 285 6.59 12.46 -5.42
CA GLY A 285 6.98 13.72 -4.80
C GLY A 285 7.82 13.55 -3.53
N LYS A 286 7.91 14.63 -2.75
CA LYS A 286 8.58 14.62 -1.44
C LYS A 286 7.71 13.86 -0.45
N ASP A 287 8.31 13.08 0.44
CA ASP A 287 7.54 12.49 1.53
C ASP A 287 7.38 13.52 2.66
N VAL A 288 6.14 13.86 3.00
CA VAL A 288 5.75 14.80 4.06
C VAL A 288 4.94 14.14 5.17
N ARG A 289 4.89 12.79 5.20
CA ARG A 289 4.12 12.05 6.21
C ARG A 289 4.66 12.21 7.62
N ASP A 290 5.95 12.52 7.76
CA ASP A 290 6.60 12.87 9.02
C ASP A 290 6.00 14.11 9.69
N GLN A 291 5.33 14.97 8.93
CA GLN A 291 4.64 16.17 9.42
C GLN A 291 3.18 15.90 9.82
N ILE A 292 2.61 14.76 9.42
CA ILE A 292 1.23 14.40 9.73
C ILE A 292 1.14 14.00 11.20
N LYS A 293 0.38 14.77 11.97
CA LYS A 293 0.11 14.43 13.37
C LYS A 293 -0.83 13.23 13.43
N SER A 294 -0.46 12.24 14.24
CA SER A 294 -1.36 11.14 14.57
C SER A 294 -2.59 11.70 15.30
N PRO A 295 -3.81 11.29 14.92
CA PRO A 295 -5.02 11.68 15.64
C PRO A 295 -5.01 11.17 17.08
N GLU A 296 -5.51 11.98 18.00
CA GLU A 296 -5.70 11.57 19.39
C GLU A 296 -6.84 10.55 19.50
N PHE A 297 -6.82 9.71 20.54
CA PHE A 297 -7.88 8.73 20.78
C PHE A 297 -9.26 9.39 20.91
N SER A 298 -9.35 10.60 21.48
CA SER A 298 -10.60 11.36 21.58
C SER A 298 -11.20 11.71 20.20
N GLU A 299 -10.37 11.99 19.20
CA GLU A 299 -10.83 12.27 17.83
C GLU A 299 -11.36 10.99 17.16
N LEU A 300 -10.70 9.86 17.39
CA LEU A 300 -11.18 8.54 16.93
C LEU A 300 -12.50 8.18 17.61
N PHE A 301 -12.59 8.39 18.92
CA PHE A 301 -13.79 8.16 19.71
C PHE A 301 -14.99 8.96 19.17
N GLU A 302 -14.82 10.26 18.91
CA GLU A 302 -15.87 11.09 18.31
C GLU A 302 -16.22 10.63 16.88
N GLY A 303 -15.26 10.11 16.13
CA GLY A 303 -15.53 9.46 14.84
C GLY A 303 -16.39 8.20 14.99
N VAL A 304 -16.09 7.34 15.96
CA VAL A 304 -16.88 6.14 16.28
C VAL A 304 -18.30 6.52 16.68
N LYS A 305 -18.47 7.53 17.55
CA LYS A 305 -19.77 8.00 18.01
C LYS A 305 -20.64 8.51 16.86
N ARG A 306 -20.09 9.36 15.98
CA ARG A 306 -20.80 9.82 14.77
C ARG A 306 -21.20 8.66 13.86
N HIS A 307 -20.35 7.63 13.74
CA HIS A 307 -20.67 6.45 12.96
C HIS A 307 -21.81 5.63 13.59
N HIS A 308 -21.77 5.42 14.91
CA HIS A 308 -22.84 4.77 15.67
C HIS A 308 -24.20 5.48 15.50
N GLU A 309 -24.20 6.82 15.55
CA GLU A 309 -25.38 7.66 15.30
C GLU A 309 -25.86 7.53 13.85
N THR A 310 -24.95 7.55 12.87
CA THR A 310 -25.28 7.35 11.45
C THR A 310 -25.96 6.00 11.21
N ILE A 311 -25.46 4.93 11.83
CA ILE A 311 -26.10 3.61 11.72
C ILE A 311 -27.52 3.66 12.30
N ARG A 312 -27.72 4.33 13.44
CA ARG A 312 -29.05 4.48 14.02
C ARG A 312 -30.00 5.19 13.06
N ASP A 313 -29.58 6.29 12.45
CA ASP A 313 -30.44 7.12 11.60
C ASP A 313 -30.76 6.49 10.23
N TYR A 314 -29.83 5.71 9.67
CA TYR A 314 -29.92 5.27 8.27
C TYR A 314 -30.10 3.76 8.07
N ALA A 315 -29.80 2.91 9.07
CA ALA A 315 -29.92 1.46 8.93
C ALA A 315 -31.32 0.90 9.23
N HIS A 316 -32.33 1.75 9.40
CA HIS A 316 -33.72 1.37 9.69
C HIS A 316 -34.34 0.48 8.61
N THR A 317 -34.05 0.78 7.34
CA THR A 317 -34.46 -0.01 6.18
C THR A 317 -33.22 -0.34 5.36
N THR A 318 -32.82 -1.61 5.35
CA THR A 318 -31.70 -2.05 4.54
C THR A 318 -32.14 -2.26 3.09
N GLY A 319 -31.46 -1.58 2.16
CA GLY A 319 -31.71 -1.78 0.74
C GLY A 319 -31.09 -3.06 0.20
N ARG A 320 -31.55 -3.45 -0.99
CA ARG A 320 -30.95 -4.53 -1.81
C ARG A 320 -29.59 -4.09 -2.37
N SER A 321 -28.59 -4.00 -1.50
CA SER A 321 -27.24 -3.52 -1.83
C SER A 321 -26.18 -4.34 -1.11
N LEU A 322 -25.08 -4.67 -1.80
CA LEU A 322 -23.92 -5.30 -1.13
C LEU A 322 -23.37 -4.42 -0.01
N TYR A 323 -23.44 -3.09 -0.15
CA TYR A 323 -22.91 -2.17 0.84
C TYR A 323 -23.65 -2.23 2.18
N THR A 324 -24.84 -2.84 2.23
CA THR A 324 -25.56 -3.12 3.49
C THR A 324 -24.70 -3.96 4.45
N PHE A 325 -23.98 -4.96 3.94
CA PHE A 325 -23.09 -5.78 4.77
C PHE A 325 -21.89 -4.98 5.31
N GLY A 326 -21.57 -3.84 4.69
CA GLY A 326 -20.51 -2.93 5.13
C GLY A 326 -20.72 -2.41 6.54
N TRP A 327 -21.97 -2.18 6.96
CA TRP A 327 -22.28 -1.74 8.32
C TRP A 327 -21.78 -2.72 9.39
N MET A 328 -21.95 -4.03 9.18
CA MET A 328 -21.45 -5.05 10.11
C MET A 328 -19.92 -4.98 10.25
N LEU A 329 -19.22 -4.80 9.12
CA LEU A 329 -17.76 -4.73 9.09
C LEU A 329 -17.24 -3.43 9.72
N ASP A 330 -17.94 -2.32 9.49
CA ASP A 330 -17.58 -1.03 10.08
C ASP A 330 -17.83 -1.01 11.59
N ILE A 331 -18.94 -1.61 12.08
CA ILE A 331 -19.18 -1.79 13.52
C ILE A 331 -18.04 -2.58 14.17
N ALA A 332 -17.65 -3.73 13.58
CA ALA A 332 -16.54 -4.53 14.08
C ALA A 332 -15.23 -3.72 14.17
N ARG A 333 -14.96 -2.90 13.14
CA ARG A 333 -13.78 -2.02 13.11
C ARG A 333 -13.86 -0.91 14.17
N CYS A 334 -15.03 -0.31 14.39
CA CYS A 334 -15.24 0.68 15.45
C CYS A 334 -15.00 0.09 16.84
N ILE A 335 -15.52 -1.11 17.12
CA ILE A 335 -15.29 -1.79 18.41
C ILE A 335 -13.79 -2.07 18.60
N TYR A 336 -13.10 -2.59 17.57
CA TYR A 336 -11.65 -2.80 17.62
C TYR A 336 -10.90 -1.50 17.96
N THR A 337 -11.27 -0.40 17.30
CA THR A 337 -10.65 0.91 17.54
C THR A 337 -10.88 1.40 18.97
N LEU A 338 -12.08 1.26 19.53
CA LEU A 338 -12.36 1.64 20.92
C LEU A 338 -11.51 0.84 21.93
N ARG A 339 -11.30 -0.46 21.67
CA ARG A 339 -10.56 -1.33 22.59
C ARG A 339 -9.04 -1.21 22.49
N THR A 340 -8.51 -0.85 21.33
CA THR A 340 -7.06 -0.91 21.06
C THR A 340 -6.43 0.46 20.80
N GLY A 341 -7.22 1.45 20.39
CA GLY A 341 -6.71 2.71 19.86
C GLY A 341 -6.12 2.60 18.44
N GLU A 342 -6.24 1.44 17.79
CA GLU A 342 -5.70 1.17 16.46
C GLU A 342 -6.80 1.01 15.40
N ILE A 343 -6.40 1.11 14.12
CA ILE A 343 -7.30 0.91 12.99
C ILE A 343 -6.76 -0.20 12.10
N ILE A 344 -7.57 -1.26 11.94
CA ILE A 344 -7.30 -2.37 11.04
C ILE A 344 -8.29 -2.40 9.88
N SER A 345 -8.04 -3.26 8.90
CA SER A 345 -8.92 -3.42 7.74
C SER A 345 -10.28 -4.02 8.12
N LYS A 346 -11.31 -3.79 7.31
CA LYS A 346 -12.67 -4.31 7.52
C LYS A 346 -12.68 -5.84 7.66
N THR A 347 -11.90 -6.53 6.83
CA THR A 347 -11.77 -8.00 6.87
C THR A 347 -11.18 -8.45 8.20
N LYS A 348 -10.04 -7.88 8.63
CA LYS A 348 -9.38 -8.26 9.89
C LYS A 348 -10.24 -7.93 11.11
N ALA A 349 -10.94 -6.80 11.08
CA ALA A 349 -11.84 -6.41 12.17
C ALA A 349 -13.00 -7.40 12.34
N ALA A 350 -13.60 -7.84 11.23
CA ALA A 350 -14.67 -8.84 11.27
C ALA A 350 -14.15 -10.21 11.76
N GLU A 351 -12.99 -10.67 11.28
CA GLU A 351 -12.35 -11.90 11.76
C GLU A 351 -12.11 -11.85 13.27
N TRP A 352 -11.52 -10.76 13.76
CA TRP A 352 -11.30 -10.53 15.19
C TRP A 352 -12.62 -10.50 15.99
N ALA A 353 -13.66 -9.83 15.47
CA ALA A 353 -14.95 -9.74 16.16
C ALA A 353 -15.67 -11.10 16.25
N ILE A 354 -15.51 -11.97 15.24
CA ILE A 354 -15.99 -13.36 15.25
C ILE A 354 -15.21 -14.16 16.30
N GLU A 355 -13.88 -14.10 16.28
CA GLU A 355 -13.02 -14.82 17.24
C GLU A 355 -13.31 -14.45 18.70
N ASN A 356 -13.81 -13.23 18.94
CA ASN A 356 -14.15 -12.73 20.27
C ASN A 356 -15.66 -12.78 20.58
N HIS A 357 -16.47 -13.41 19.72
CA HIS A 357 -17.93 -13.54 19.86
C HIS A 357 -18.64 -12.21 20.18
N LEU A 358 -18.25 -11.13 19.50
CA LEU A 358 -18.75 -9.78 19.79
C LEU A 358 -20.08 -9.47 19.10
N CYS A 359 -20.36 -10.14 17.98
CA CYS A 359 -21.59 -9.92 17.24
C CYS A 359 -22.70 -10.83 17.77
N PRO A 360 -23.85 -10.29 18.22
CA PRO A 360 -24.98 -11.11 18.67
C PRO A 360 -25.56 -12.01 17.57
N ASP A 361 -25.32 -11.65 16.32
CA ASP A 361 -25.75 -12.38 15.13
C ASP A 361 -24.51 -12.79 14.33
N GLU A 362 -23.82 -13.81 14.83
CA GLU A 362 -22.53 -14.27 14.28
C GLU A 362 -22.67 -14.73 12.82
N ASP A 363 -23.77 -15.40 12.47
CA ASP A 363 -24.08 -15.83 11.11
C ASP A 363 -24.17 -14.64 10.14
N ALA A 364 -24.80 -13.53 10.56
CA ALA A 364 -24.87 -12.32 9.75
C ALA A 364 -23.48 -11.69 9.53
N LEU A 365 -22.60 -11.70 10.54
CA LEU A 365 -21.23 -11.19 10.41
C LEU A 365 -20.36 -12.12 9.55
N LEU A 366 -20.47 -13.43 9.71
CA LEU A 366 -19.80 -14.43 8.87
C LEU A 366 -20.20 -14.28 7.40
N PHE A 367 -21.49 -14.09 7.13
CA PHE A 367 -21.97 -13.84 5.78
C PHE A 367 -21.47 -12.51 5.23
N ALA A 368 -21.49 -11.44 6.02
CA ALA A 368 -20.92 -10.14 5.62
C ALA A 368 -19.43 -10.25 5.25
N LEU A 369 -18.66 -11.01 6.02
CA LEU A 369 -17.25 -11.28 5.76
C LEU A 369 -17.05 -12.07 4.46
N ASP A 370 -17.85 -13.10 4.20
CA ASP A 370 -17.80 -13.86 2.95
C ASP A 370 -18.18 -12.99 1.74
N VAL A 371 -19.21 -12.15 1.86
CA VAL A 371 -19.58 -11.18 0.82
C VAL A 371 -18.40 -10.25 0.50
N ARG A 372 -17.72 -9.75 1.53
CA ARG A 372 -16.56 -8.88 1.37
C ARG A 372 -15.36 -9.62 0.76
N LYS A 373 -15.13 -10.89 1.07
CA LYS A 373 -14.02 -11.66 0.50
C LYS A 373 -14.23 -11.95 -1.00
N ASN A 374 -15.49 -12.12 -1.42
CA ASN A 374 -15.86 -12.55 -2.78
C ASN A 374 -16.87 -11.63 -3.52
N PRO A 375 -16.68 -10.29 -3.60
CA PRO A 375 -17.73 -9.40 -4.12
C PRO A 375 -18.16 -9.68 -5.57
N PRO A 376 -17.25 -9.95 -6.55
CA PRO A 376 -17.65 -10.19 -7.93
C PRO A 376 -18.57 -11.40 -8.12
N GLU A 377 -18.39 -12.45 -7.30
CA GLU A 377 -19.24 -13.64 -7.32
C GLU A 377 -20.58 -13.34 -6.67
N LYS A 378 -20.55 -12.68 -5.52
CA LYS A 378 -21.74 -12.37 -4.70
C LYS A 378 -22.68 -11.37 -5.37
N LYS A 379 -22.15 -10.46 -6.20
CA LYS A 379 -22.94 -9.56 -7.05
C LYS A 379 -23.82 -10.28 -8.07
N LYS A 380 -23.58 -11.56 -8.38
CA LYS A 380 -24.36 -12.34 -9.34
C LYS A 380 -25.48 -13.16 -8.69
N ASP A 381 -25.49 -13.27 -7.37
CA ASP A 381 -26.44 -14.09 -6.63
C ASP A 381 -27.57 -13.23 -6.06
N GLN A 382 -28.78 -13.41 -6.59
CA GLN A 382 -29.96 -12.68 -6.15
C GLN A 382 -30.27 -12.89 -4.66
N LYS A 383 -29.95 -14.07 -4.12
CA LYS A 383 -30.20 -14.39 -2.71
C LYS A 383 -29.35 -13.55 -1.75
N VAL A 384 -28.17 -13.10 -2.20
CA VAL A 384 -27.33 -12.17 -1.42
C VAL A 384 -28.07 -10.84 -1.22
N PHE A 385 -28.76 -10.36 -2.26
CA PHE A 385 -29.54 -9.13 -2.19
C PHE A 385 -30.85 -9.30 -1.42
N ASP A 386 -31.50 -10.47 -1.52
CA ASP A 386 -32.66 -10.81 -0.68
C ASP A 386 -32.25 -10.81 0.80
N PHE A 387 -31.11 -11.42 1.14
CA PHE A 387 -30.62 -11.42 2.51
C PHE A 387 -30.23 -10.02 2.99
N ALA A 388 -29.57 -9.22 2.16
CA ALA A 388 -29.23 -7.82 2.48
C ALA A 388 -30.46 -7.02 2.92
N GLU A 389 -31.62 -7.24 2.30
CA GLU A 389 -32.88 -6.57 2.64
C GLU A 389 -33.38 -6.91 4.06
N THR A 390 -32.96 -8.03 4.63
CA THR A 390 -33.33 -8.49 5.98
C THR A 390 -32.34 -8.08 7.09
N MET A 391 -31.22 -7.44 6.73
CA MET A 391 -30.09 -7.22 7.65
C MET A 391 -30.31 -6.15 8.72
N ALA A 392 -31.33 -5.29 8.59
CA ALA A 392 -31.55 -4.15 9.50
C ALA A 392 -31.51 -4.57 10.99
N GLY A 393 -32.19 -5.67 11.35
CA GLY A 393 -32.22 -6.16 12.72
C GLY A 393 -30.85 -6.60 13.26
N ALA A 394 -30.06 -7.31 12.45
CA ALA A 394 -28.72 -7.76 12.83
C ALA A 394 -27.76 -6.57 13.00
N ILE A 395 -27.83 -5.60 12.08
CA ILE A 395 -27.04 -4.36 12.15
C ILE A 395 -27.35 -3.58 13.42
N HIS A 396 -28.62 -3.38 13.75
CA HIS A 396 -29.00 -2.66 14.95
C HIS A 396 -28.54 -3.38 16.23
N ARG A 397 -28.73 -4.70 16.33
CA ARG A 397 -28.25 -5.48 17.49
C ARG A 397 -26.73 -5.37 17.66
N PHE A 398 -25.96 -5.40 16.57
CA PHE A 398 -24.51 -5.24 16.68
C PHE A 398 -24.11 -3.80 17.01
N ASN A 399 -24.84 -2.81 16.48
CA ASN A 399 -24.64 -1.41 16.81
C ASN A 399 -24.99 -1.09 18.28
N ASP A 400 -25.90 -1.84 18.91
CA ASP A 400 -26.18 -1.73 20.35
C ASP A 400 -24.97 -2.18 21.19
N VAL A 401 -24.26 -3.23 20.77
CA VAL A 401 -22.98 -3.63 21.38
C VAL A 401 -21.96 -2.50 21.27
N LEU A 402 -21.84 -1.87 20.08
CA LEU A 402 -20.99 -0.69 19.91
C LEU A 402 -21.40 0.46 20.86
N GLY A 403 -22.70 0.67 21.09
CA GLY A 403 -23.20 1.64 22.05
C GLY A 403 -22.72 1.36 23.49
N VAL A 404 -22.68 0.09 23.90
CA VAL A 404 -22.14 -0.32 25.21
C VAL A 404 -20.64 -0.05 25.31
N GLU A 405 -19.88 -0.37 24.25
CA GLU A 405 -18.44 -0.09 24.18
C GLU A 405 -18.15 1.41 24.27
N ILE A 406 -18.94 2.26 23.59
CA ILE A 406 -18.80 3.72 23.66
C ILE A 406 -18.96 4.21 25.12
N ILE A 407 -19.96 3.70 25.85
CA ILE A 407 -20.19 4.07 27.25
C ILE A 407 -19.02 3.62 28.14
N ALA A 408 -18.51 2.39 27.93
CA ALA A 408 -17.39 1.85 28.68
C ALA A 408 -16.10 2.66 28.46
N SER A 409 -15.81 3.04 27.22
CA SER A 409 -14.65 3.87 26.87
C SER A 409 -14.76 5.31 27.39
N TYR A 410 -15.98 5.85 27.55
CA TYR A 410 -16.21 7.18 28.12
C TYR A 410 -15.79 7.25 29.61
N GLY A 411 -16.07 6.20 30.37
CA GLY A 411 -15.65 6.09 31.78
C GLY A 411 -14.14 5.95 31.99
N TYR A 412 -13.41 5.47 30.97
CA TYR A 412 -11.97 5.26 31.03
C TYR A 412 -11.17 6.55 30.77
N ASN A 413 -11.69 7.49 29.97
CA ASN A 413 -11.02 8.77 29.65
C ASN A 413 -10.95 9.78 30.83
N GLY A 414 -11.63 9.51 31.95
CA GLY A 414 -11.46 10.26 33.20
C GLY A 414 -10.21 9.85 34.01
N GLY A 415 -9.62 8.69 33.67
CA GLY A 415 -8.34 8.21 34.18
C GLY A 415 -7.31 8.21 33.06
N LYS A 416 -6.09 8.66 33.33
CA LYS A 416 -4.99 8.68 32.35
C LYS A 416 -4.85 7.31 31.68
N HIS A 417 -4.65 7.29 30.36
CA HIS A 417 -4.16 6.12 29.62
C HIS A 417 -2.83 5.64 30.22
N GLU A 418 -2.86 4.73 31.19
CA GLU A 418 -1.74 3.84 31.45
C GLU A 418 -1.79 2.73 30.40
N LYS A 419 -0.74 2.66 29.58
CA LYS A 419 -0.51 1.60 28.61
C LYS A 419 -0.56 0.25 29.33
N LEU A 420 -1.56 -0.57 29.02
CA LEU A 420 -1.48 -2.02 29.18
C LEU A 420 -0.50 -2.55 28.13
N GLN A 421 0.80 -2.41 28.39
CA GLN A 421 1.79 -3.32 27.84
C GLN A 421 1.76 -4.59 28.69
N SER A 422 1.21 -5.68 28.15
CA SER A 422 1.65 -7.01 28.56
C SER A 422 1.35 -8.05 27.48
N GLY A 423 2.40 -8.73 27.03
CA GLY A 423 2.30 -10.14 26.63
C GLY A 423 2.22 -10.49 25.14
N VAL A 424 3.12 -10.00 24.29
CA VAL A 424 3.51 -10.76 23.09
C VAL A 424 4.92 -11.27 23.27
N CYS A 425 5.00 -12.60 23.40
CA CYS A 425 6.17 -13.42 23.61
C CYS A 425 7.20 -13.19 22.50
N GLU A 426 8.35 -12.62 22.86
CA GLU A 426 9.59 -12.83 22.11
C GLU A 426 9.88 -14.34 22.07
N LYS A 427 9.82 -14.92 20.88
CA LYS A 427 10.60 -16.11 20.57
C LYS A 427 11.56 -15.77 19.45
N GLN A 428 12.79 -15.54 19.90
CA GLN A 428 14.01 -15.71 19.13
C GLN A 428 13.99 -17.05 18.38
N LEU A 429 14.21 -17.00 17.07
CA LEU A 429 15.13 -17.85 16.29
C LEU A 429 15.27 -17.31 14.85
#